data_AF-A0A2S9XZP1-F1
#
_entry.id   AF-A0A2S9XZP1-F1
#
_cell.length_a   1.000
_cell.length_b   1.000
_cell.length_c   1.000
_cell.angle_alpha   90.00
_cell.angle_beta   90.00
_cell.angle_gamma   90.00
#
_symmetry.space_group_name_H-M   'P 1'
#
loop_
_entity.id
_entity.type
_entity.pdbx_description
1 polymer ?
#
loop_
_entity_poly.entity_id
_entity_poly.type
_entity_poly.pdbx_seq_one_letter_code
_entity_poly.pdbx_strand_id
1 'polypeptide(L)'
;MLMSRTIDLSTHGAFVRTNRPLPIGAPVTVSFNRGSDRNPLMLDAEVVRSGLADGGRQRGIAIRFTDLSDLDEMLLNELINRSRS
;
A
#
# COMPACT_ATOMS: atom_id res chain seq x y z
N MET A 1 -11.64 -13.92 9.41
CA MET A 1 -10.45 -13.81 8.54
C MET A 1 -10.27 -12.35 8.12
N LEU A 2 -9.08 -11.79 8.31
CA LEU A 2 -8.71 -10.49 7.75
C LEU A 2 -8.41 -10.71 6.26
N MET A 3 -9.08 -9.97 5.36
CA MET A 3 -8.73 -9.97 3.94
C MET A 3 -8.14 -8.62 3.59
N SER A 4 -6.86 -8.63 3.19
CA SER A 4 -6.14 -7.47 2.68
C SER A 4 -5.50 -7.87 1.35
N ARG A 5 -5.80 -7.12 0.28
CA ARG A 5 -5.14 -7.30 -1.03
C ARG A 5 -4.83 -5.93 -1.63
N THR A 6 -3.58 -5.70 -1.97
CA THR A 6 -3.17 -4.54 -2.76
C THR A 6 -3.75 -4.68 -4.16
N ILE A 7 -4.50 -3.67 -4.61
CA ILE A 7 -5.13 -3.64 -5.94
C ILE A 7 -4.33 -2.76 -6.89
N ASP A 8 -3.86 -1.63 -6.36
CA ASP A 8 -3.08 -0.66 -7.10
C ASP A 8 -1.92 -0.18 -6.23
N LEU A 9 -0.77 0.04 -6.84
CA LEU A 9 0.47 0.41 -6.19
C LEU A 9 1.26 1.37 -7.08
N SER A 10 1.66 2.48 -6.48
CA SER A 10 2.58 3.48 -7.04
C SER A 10 3.72 3.74 -6.05
N THR A 11 4.68 4.58 -6.42
CA THR A 11 5.72 5.03 -5.48
C THR A 11 5.21 5.94 -4.37
N HIS A 12 3.99 6.49 -4.50
CA HIS A 12 3.45 7.49 -3.57
C HIS A 12 2.31 6.96 -2.68
N GLY A 13 1.75 5.80 -3.02
CA GLY A 13 0.63 5.23 -2.30
C GLY A 13 0.09 3.97 -2.93
N ALA A 14 -0.93 3.41 -2.28
CA ALA A 14 -1.58 2.18 -2.70
C ALA A 14 -3.09 2.21 -2.43
N PHE A 15 -3.83 1.40 -3.19
CA PHE A 15 -5.19 1.04 -2.83
C PHE A 15 -5.22 -0.38 -2.25
N VAL A 16 -5.68 -0.48 -1.00
CA VAL A 16 -5.75 -1.73 -0.26
C VAL A 16 -7.20 -2.12 -0.09
N ARG A 17 -7.59 -3.24 -0.70
CA ARG A 17 -8.89 -3.86 -0.45
C ARG A 17 -8.91 -4.39 0.97
N THR A 18 -9.90 -3.98 1.75
CA THR A 18 -10.08 -4.46 3.12
C THR A 18 -11.56 -4.55 3.48
N ASN A 19 -11.92 -5.57 4.27
CA ASN A 19 -13.25 -5.68 4.86
C ASN A 19 -13.40 -4.86 6.16
N ARG A 20 -12.32 -4.25 6.64
CA ARG A 20 -12.25 -3.35 7.79
C ARG A 20 -11.58 -2.04 7.36
N PRO A 21 -12.33 -1.12 6.76
CA PRO A 21 -11.80 0.18 6.40
C PRO A 21 -11.43 0.97 7.66
N LEU A 22 -10.29 1.65 7.60
CA LEU A 22 -9.83 2.58 8.62
C LEU A 22 -10.33 4.01 8.29
N PRO A 23 -10.46 4.89 9.30
CA PRO A 23 -10.84 6.28 9.07
C PRO A 23 -9.74 7.05 8.31
N ILE A 24 -10.13 8.11 7.61
CA ILE A 24 -9.19 9.04 6.97
C ILE A 24 -8.33 9.69 8.06
N GLY A 25 -7.03 9.83 7.81
CA GLY A 25 -6.02 10.32 8.76
C GLY A 25 -5.44 9.24 9.66
N ALA A 26 -5.93 8.00 9.60
CA ALA A 26 -5.37 6.92 10.40
C ALA A 26 -3.93 6.60 9.94
N PRO A 27 -2.96 6.54 10.86
CA PRO A 27 -1.61 6.08 10.55
C PRO A 27 -1.63 4.57 10.33
N VAL A 28 -0.92 4.11 9.31
CA VAL A 28 -0.76 2.69 9.01
C VAL A 28 0.66 2.42 8.55
N THR A 29 1.18 1.23 8.86
CA THR A 29 2.45 0.76 8.33
C THR A 29 2.20 -0.35 7.31
N VAL A 30 2.85 -0.26 6.16
CA VAL A 30 2.72 -1.20 5.04
C VAL A 30 4.00 -2.00 4.92
N SER A 31 3.87 -3.32 4.82
CA SER A 31 4.99 -4.23 4.60
C SER A 31 4.94 -4.80 3.20
N PHE A 32 6.02 -4.60 2.44
CA PHE A 32 6.23 -5.22 1.13
C PHE A 32 7.22 -6.38 1.26
N ASN A 33 6.78 -7.56 0.87
CA ASN A 33 7.66 -8.71 0.76
C ASN A 33 8.56 -8.57 -0.48
N ARG A 34 9.87 -8.75 -0.32
CA ARG A 34 10.88 -8.59 -1.37
C ARG A 34 11.54 -9.89 -1.79
N GLY A 35 10.90 -11.03 -1.50
CA GLY A 35 11.45 -12.37 -1.66
C GLY A 35 11.96 -12.96 -0.34
N SER A 36 12.26 -14.26 -0.34
CA SER A 36 12.64 -15.03 0.86
C SER A 36 13.90 -14.53 1.56
N ASP A 37 14.83 -13.93 0.81
CA ASP A 37 16.19 -13.63 1.30
C ASP A 37 16.39 -12.13 1.57
N ARG A 38 15.34 -11.32 1.51
CA ARG A 38 15.41 -9.86 1.70
C ARG A 38 14.47 -9.41 2.80
N ASN A 39 14.96 -8.53 3.68
CA ASN A 39 14.12 -7.90 4.70
C ASN A 39 12.92 -7.21 4.04
N PRO A 40 11.71 -7.31 4.61
CA PRO A 40 10.55 -6.58 4.11
C PRO A 40 10.83 -5.08 4.05
N LEU A 41 10.32 -4.41 3.03
CA LEU A 41 10.30 -2.94 3.00
C LEU A 41 9.10 -2.49 3.82
N MET A 42 9.35 -1.75 4.90
CA MET A 42 8.34 -1.22 5.80
C MET A 42 8.19 0.27 5.53
N LEU A 43 6.99 0.71 5.14
CA LEU A 43 6.70 2.11 4.85
C LEU A 43 5.59 2.60 5.76
N ASP A 44 5.77 3.79 6.32
CA ASP A 44 4.70 4.49 7.01
C ASP A 44 3.78 5.17 6.00
N ALA A 45 2.50 5.26 6.36
CA ALA A 45 1.48 5.79 5.49
C ALA A 45 0.28 6.33 6.28
N GLU A 46 -0.55 7.09 5.58
CA GLU A 46 -1.78 7.66 6.11
C GLU A 46 -2.96 7.30 5.20
N VAL A 47 -4.09 6.98 5.80
CA VAL A 47 -5.34 6.76 5.04
C VAL A 47 -5.85 8.10 4.50
N VAL A 48 -5.83 8.27 3.19
CA VAL A 48 -6.33 9.50 2.52
C VAL A 48 -7.74 9.35 1.95
N ARG A 49 -8.22 8.11 1.80
CA ARG A 49 -9.60 7.81 1.38
C ARG A 49 -10.06 6.48 1.97
N SER A 50 -11.32 6.41 2.35
CA SER A 50 -11.97 5.20 2.84
C SER A 50 -13.30 5.02 2.11
N GLY A 51 -13.59 3.83 1.58
CA GLY A 51 -14.87 3.57 0.92
C GLY A 51 -14.80 2.64 -0.28
N LEU A 52 -15.61 2.95 -1.30
CA LEU A 52 -15.75 2.16 -2.52
C LEU A 52 -14.90 2.77 -3.65
N ALA A 53 -14.05 1.95 -4.27
CA ALA A 53 -13.40 2.20 -5.55
C ALA A 53 -14.10 1.42 -6.69
N ASP A 54 -13.77 1.75 -7.94
CA ASP A 54 -14.36 1.15 -9.15
C ASP A 54 -15.90 1.16 -9.16
N GLY A 55 -16.50 2.34 -8.97
CA GLY A 55 -17.96 2.52 -9.08
C GLY A 55 -18.79 1.69 -8.09
N GLY A 56 -18.22 1.34 -6.92
CA GLY A 56 -18.93 0.57 -5.89
C GLY A 56 -18.44 -0.87 -5.71
N ARG A 57 -17.55 -1.36 -6.58
CA ARG A 57 -17.19 -2.78 -6.61
C ARG A 57 -16.10 -3.17 -5.61
N GLN A 58 -15.25 -2.24 -5.22
CA GLN A 58 -14.09 -2.53 -4.39
C GLN A 58 -14.13 -1.74 -3.08
N ARG A 59 -14.40 -2.42 -1.98
CA ARG A 59 -14.31 -1.82 -0.64
C ARG A 59 -12.88 -1.85 -0.14
N GLY A 60 -12.35 -0.70 0.27
CA GLY A 60 -10.98 -0.60 0.73
C GLY A 60 -10.60 0.79 1.26
N ILE A 61 -9.30 1.00 1.36
CA ILE A 61 -8.68 2.27 1.75
C ILE A 61 -7.63 2.64 0.71
N ALA A 62 -7.55 3.94 0.38
CA ALA A 62 -6.39 4.50 -0.29
C ALA A 62 -5.45 5.06 0.77
N ILE A 63 -4.18 4.73 0.64
CA ILE A 63 -3.13 5.16 1.56
C ILE A 63 -2.08 5.94 0.79
N ARG A 64 -1.52 6.96 1.43
CA ARG A 64 -0.39 7.75 0.94
C ARG A 64 0.81 7.43 1.81
N PHE A 65 1.94 7.08 1.21
CA PHE A 65 3.18 6.86 1.96
C PHE A 65 3.68 8.20 2.52
N THR A 66 4.19 8.16 3.74
CA THR A 66 4.73 9.32 4.46
C THR A 66 6.21 9.09 4.74
N ASP A 67 6.97 10.18 4.85
CA ASP A 67 8.38 10.14 5.26
C ASP A 67 9.28 9.21 4.42
N LEU A 68 8.98 9.09 3.12
CA LEU A 68 9.77 8.29 2.20
C LEU A 68 11.17 8.86 2.02
N SER A 69 12.20 8.05 2.30
CA SER A 69 13.57 8.36 1.91
C SER A 69 13.78 8.03 0.42
N ASP A 70 14.81 8.65 -0.19
CA ASP A 70 15.21 8.34 -1.57
C ASP A 70 15.53 6.85 -1.76
N LEU A 71 16.08 6.20 -0.72
CA LEU A 71 16.36 4.76 -0.72
C LEU A 71 15.06 3.94 -0.73
N ASP A 72 14.08 4.32 0.07
CA ASP A 72 12.78 3.64 0.13
C ASP A 72 12.03 3.77 -1.19
N GLU A 73 12.03 4.96 -1.79
CA GLU A 73 11.41 5.19 -3.10
C GLU A 73 12.10 4.37 -4.19
N MET A 74 13.43 4.31 -4.21
CA MET A 74 14.18 3.46 -5.15
C MET A 74 13.82 1.99 -4.99
N LEU A 75 13.79 1.47 -3.75
CA LEU A 75 13.45 0.08 -3.46
C LEU A 75 11.99 -0.25 -3.84
N LEU A 76 11.07 0.67 -3.58
CA LEU A 76 9.66 0.51 -3.95
C LEU A 76 9.47 0.50 -5.47
N ASN A 77 10.13 1.41 -6.19
CA ASN A 77 10.10 1.45 -7.65
C ASN A 77 10.65 0.15 -8.25
N GLU A 78 11.72 -0.39 -7.68
CA GLU A 78 12.32 -1.65 -8.08
C GLU A 78 11.37 -2.84 -7.90
N LEU A 79 10.62 -2.87 -6.79
CA LEU A 79 9.57 -3.86 -6.55
C LEU A 79 8.42 -3.76 -7.56
N ILE A 80 7.95 -2.54 -7.83
CA ILE A 80 6.87 -2.29 -8.78
C ILE A 80 7.27 -2.79 -10.17
N ASN A 81 8.48 -2.47 -10.62
CA ASN A 81 8.98 -2.90 -11.93
C ASN A 81 9.10 -4.41 -12.05
N ARG A 82 9.58 -5.10 -11.00
CA ARG A 82 9.63 -6.57 -10.98
C ARG A 82 8.26 -7.25 -10.99
N SER A 83 7.25 -6.64 -10.38
CA SER A 83 5.89 -7.21 -10.38
C SER A 83 5.18 -7.15 -11.73
N ARG A 84 5.70 -6.35 -12.66
CA ARG A 84 5.13 -6.13 -14.00
C ARG A 84 5.78 -6.99 -15.10
N SER A 85 6.92 -7.62 -14.83
CA SER A 85 7.63 -8.54 -15.74
C SER A 85 7.20 -9.99 -15.53
#